data_AF-A0A5C5Y8H7-F1
#
_entry.id   AF-A0A5C5Y8H7-F1
#
_cell.length_a   1.000
_cell.length_b   1.000
_cell.length_c   1.000
_cell.angle_alpha   90.00
_cell.angle_beta   90.00
_cell.angle_gamma   90.00
#
_symmetry.space_group_name_H-M   'P 1'
#
loop_
_entity.id
_entity.type
_entity.pdbx_description
1 polymer ?
#
loop_
_entity_poly.entity_id
_entity_poly.type
_entity_poly.pdbx_seq_one_letter_code
_entity_poly.pdbx_strand_id
1 'polypeptide(L)'
;MKCPQCETPLRLVAATEVNNQPPRATVLRRFRIIDLLAVTALVALHLASLPAEVSKGGSEIAALLYLSPTAITCLIHLRLRLNISAAIFVHYVLTIAWTFLHAVGLHYATNAYNPMMRSGQRVEMAVYSNAWNDTLEMAGWAIAFAATYGVVCYTAVSAAINYGPCPAGAGTDNSG
;
A
#
# COMPACT_ATOMS: atom_id res chain seq x y z
N MET A 1 -33.45 -23.26 -13.37
CA MET A 1 -33.89 -22.24 -12.38
C MET A 1 -34.13 -20.94 -13.14
N LYS A 2 -35.34 -20.36 -13.08
CA LYS A 2 -35.73 -19.12 -13.79
C LYS A 2 -35.67 -17.93 -12.84
N CYS A 3 -35.24 -16.76 -13.32
CA CYS A 3 -35.26 -15.51 -12.58
C CYS A 3 -36.70 -14.93 -12.61
N PRO A 4 -37.32 -14.57 -11.47
CA PRO A 4 -38.76 -14.28 -11.41
C PRO A 4 -39.20 -12.90 -11.92
N GLN A 5 -38.35 -12.14 -12.63
CA GLN A 5 -38.65 -10.79 -13.12
C GLN A 5 -38.46 -10.60 -14.63
N CYS A 6 -37.78 -11.53 -15.31
CA CYS A 6 -37.59 -11.48 -16.76
C CYS A 6 -37.71 -12.90 -17.30
N GLU A 7 -38.70 -13.16 -18.16
CA GLU A 7 -38.89 -14.46 -18.84
C GLU A 7 -37.84 -14.72 -19.95
N THR A 8 -36.57 -14.41 -19.68
CA THR A 8 -35.46 -14.75 -20.58
C THR A 8 -34.86 -16.09 -20.18
N PRO A 9 -34.66 -17.02 -21.13
CA PRO A 9 -33.93 -18.25 -20.84
C PRO A 9 -32.48 -17.90 -20.50
N LEU A 10 -32.03 -18.26 -19.29
CA LEU A 10 -30.62 -18.26 -18.90
C LEU A 10 -29.85 -19.22 -19.81
N ARG A 11 -29.35 -18.71 -20.93
CA ARG A 11 -28.42 -19.41 -21.79
C ARG A 11 -27.06 -19.40 -21.06
N LEU A 12 -26.57 -20.57 -20.64
CA LEU A 12 -25.16 -20.72 -20.27
C LEU A 12 -24.35 -20.42 -21.54
N VAL A 13 -23.96 -19.17 -21.71
CA VAL A 13 -22.96 -18.78 -22.70
C VAL A 13 -21.63 -19.29 -22.14
N ALA A 14 -21.22 -20.46 -22.63
CA ALA A 14 -19.86 -20.92 -22.50
C ALA A 14 -18.93 -19.80 -22.97
N ALA A 15 -17.94 -19.47 -22.13
CA ALA A 15 -16.98 -18.41 -22.35
C ALA A 15 -16.11 -18.72 -23.58
N THR A 16 -16.63 -18.36 -24.76
CA THR A 16 -15.88 -18.24 -26.01
C THR A 16 -16.35 -16.98 -26.73
N GLU A 17 -16.35 -15.86 -26.01
CA GLU A 17 -16.18 -14.57 -26.66
C GLU A 17 -14.69 -14.26 -26.72
N VAL A 18 -14.16 -14.38 -27.93
CA VAL A 18 -12.92 -13.73 -28.36
C VAL A 18 -13.08 -12.27 -28.01
N ASN A 19 -12.51 -11.89 -26.87
CA ASN A 19 -12.55 -10.53 -26.36
C ASN A 19 -11.71 -9.65 -27.28
N ASN A 20 -12.34 -9.13 -28.33
CA ASN A 20 -11.89 -7.98 -29.11
C ASN A 20 -12.01 -6.72 -28.25
N GLN A 21 -11.35 -6.73 -27.09
CA GLN A 21 -11.06 -5.51 -26.37
C GLN A 21 -9.97 -4.83 -27.20
N PRO A 22 -10.17 -3.60 -27.69
CA PRO A 22 -9.06 -2.85 -28.27
C PRO A 22 -7.94 -2.85 -27.23
N PRO A 23 -6.66 -3.04 -27.61
CA PRO A 23 -5.58 -3.02 -26.65
C PRO A 23 -5.73 -1.71 -25.90
N ARG A 24 -6.11 -1.77 -24.62
CA ARG A 24 -6.05 -0.62 -23.73
C ARG A 24 -4.58 -0.27 -23.74
N ALA A 25 -4.20 0.65 -24.62
CA ALA A 25 -2.86 1.15 -24.72
C ALA A 25 -2.49 1.54 -23.29
N THR A 26 -1.62 0.74 -22.69
CA THR A 26 -1.02 1.00 -21.40
C THR A 26 -0.13 2.20 -21.63
N VAL A 27 -0.74 3.38 -21.70
CA VAL A 27 -0.04 4.64 -21.55
C VAL A 27 0.42 4.63 -20.10
N LEU A 28 1.61 4.06 -19.89
CA LEU A 28 2.39 4.20 -18.67
C LEU A 28 2.40 5.69 -18.35
N ARG A 29 1.54 6.09 -17.40
CA ARG A 29 1.39 7.49 -17.06
C ARG A 29 2.72 7.88 -16.40
N ARG A 30 3.50 8.69 -17.13
CA ARG A 30 4.85 9.09 -16.74
C ARG A 30 4.83 9.61 -15.30
N PHE A 31 5.76 9.13 -14.49
CA PHE A 31 5.95 9.60 -13.11
C PHE A 31 6.07 11.12 -13.12
N ARG A 32 5.19 11.82 -12.38
CA ARG A 32 5.22 13.29 -12.34
C ARG A 32 6.16 13.75 -11.25
N ILE A 33 6.72 14.95 -11.42
CA ILE A 33 7.58 15.62 -10.41
C ILE A 33 6.86 15.71 -9.05
N ILE A 34 5.54 15.89 -9.04
CA ILE A 34 4.72 15.93 -7.82
C ILE A 34 4.73 14.58 -7.08
N ASP A 35 4.71 13.46 -7.80
CA ASP A 35 4.77 12.13 -7.16
C ASP A 35 6.16 11.89 -6.58
N LEU A 36 7.21 12.33 -7.28
CA LEU A 36 8.56 12.31 -6.76
C LEU A 36 8.66 13.17 -5.49
N LEU A 37 8.10 14.38 -5.50
CA LEU A 37 8.07 15.27 -4.33
C LEU A 37 7.32 14.62 -3.16
N ALA A 38 6.17 13.98 -3.41
CA ALA A 38 5.39 13.31 -2.38
C ALA A 38 6.16 12.14 -1.74
N VAL A 39 6.81 11.30 -2.55
CA VAL A 39 7.65 10.21 -2.05
C VAL A 39 8.84 10.77 -1.28
N THR A 40 9.52 11.79 -1.82
CA THR A 40 10.64 12.45 -1.14
C THR A 40 10.22 13.08 0.18
N ALA A 41 9.03 13.69 0.27
CA ALA A 41 8.50 14.26 1.50
C ALA A 41 8.20 13.17 2.54
N LEU A 42 7.64 12.03 2.14
CA LEU A 42 7.43 10.88 3.03
C LEU A 42 8.75 10.32 3.56
N VAL A 43 9.78 10.22 2.72
CA VAL A 43 11.12 9.78 3.12
C VAL A 43 11.79 10.80 4.05
N ALA A 44 11.67 12.10 3.75
CA ALA A 44 12.22 13.16 4.58
C ALA A 44 11.55 13.21 5.96
N LEU A 45 10.21 13.07 6.00
CA LEU A 45 9.45 12.96 7.24
C LEU A 45 9.91 11.76 8.07
N HIS A 46 10.17 10.62 7.41
CA HIS A 46 10.71 9.44 8.06
C HIS A 46 12.07 9.70 8.70
N LEU A 47 13.02 10.28 7.97
CA LEU A 47 14.34 10.60 8.55
C LEU A 47 14.25 11.63 9.68
N ALA A 48 13.38 12.63 9.56
CA ALA A 48 13.17 13.66 10.59
C ALA A 48 12.54 13.10 11.87
N SER A 49 11.76 12.02 11.77
CA SER A 49 11.10 11.40 12.92
C SER A 49 12.02 10.54 13.79
N LEU A 50 13.09 9.95 13.23
CA LEU A 50 14.04 9.09 13.95
C LEU A 50 14.61 9.72 15.24
N PRO A 51 15.15 10.96 15.24
CA PRO A 51 15.62 11.59 16.48
C PRO A 51 14.46 11.87 17.46
N ALA A 52 13.26 12.15 16.95
CA ALA A 52 12.08 12.39 17.78
C ALA A 52 11.58 11.10 18.45
N GLU A 53 11.74 9.92 17.82
CA GLU A 53 11.42 8.61 18.42
C GLU A 53 12.41 8.20 19.51
N VAL A 54 13.69 8.52 19.33
CA VAL A 54 14.72 8.23 20.35
C VAL A 54 14.60 9.15 21.55
N SER A 55 14.09 10.38 21.37
CA SER A 55 13.64 11.22 22.47
C SER A 55 12.26 10.75 22.94
N LYS A 56 11.99 10.63 24.24
CA LYS A 56 10.71 10.11 24.78
C LYS A 56 9.43 10.91 24.41
N GLY A 57 9.50 11.88 23.49
CA GLY A 57 8.40 12.78 23.12
C GLY A 57 7.66 12.45 21.80
N GLY A 58 8.07 11.42 21.04
CA GLY A 58 7.65 11.25 19.64
C GLY A 58 6.60 10.17 19.32
N SER A 59 5.81 9.69 20.29
CA SER A 59 4.94 8.50 20.12
C SER A 59 3.91 8.59 18.98
N GLU A 60 3.38 9.78 18.69
CA GLU A 60 2.31 9.93 17.69
C GLU A 60 2.85 10.05 16.26
N ILE A 61 4.06 10.62 16.10
CA ILE A 61 4.70 10.77 14.79
C ILE A 61 5.21 9.41 14.30
N ALA A 62 5.66 8.55 15.22
CA ALA A 62 6.05 7.17 14.95
C ALA A 62 4.95 6.36 14.25
N ALA A 63 3.69 6.54 14.69
CA ALA A 63 2.55 5.83 14.12
C ALA A 63 2.32 6.17 12.63
N LEU A 64 2.58 7.42 12.22
CA LEU A 64 2.45 7.86 10.82
C LEU A 64 3.49 7.21 9.91
N LEU A 65 4.64 6.78 10.44
CA LEU A 65 5.70 6.14 9.65
C LEU A 65 5.31 4.75 9.15
N TYR A 66 4.44 4.04 9.87
CA TYR A 66 3.90 2.76 9.42
C TYR A 66 2.92 2.93 8.26
N LEU A 67 2.39 4.13 8.05
CA LEU A 67 1.49 4.44 6.96
C LEU A 67 2.24 4.79 5.66
N SER A 68 3.50 5.22 5.75
CA SER A 68 4.36 5.58 4.62
C SER A 68 4.50 4.50 3.55
N PRO A 69 4.84 3.22 3.85
CA PRO A 69 4.94 2.19 2.81
C PRO A 69 3.60 1.96 2.11
N THR A 70 2.49 2.04 2.84
CA THR A 70 1.13 1.93 2.28
C THR A 70 0.78 3.13 1.41
N ALA A 71 1.14 4.35 1.82
CA ALA A 71 0.92 5.56 1.04
C ALA A 71 1.73 5.56 -0.26
N ILE A 72 3.01 5.17 -0.21
CA ILE A 72 3.87 5.03 -1.40
C ILE A 72 3.29 3.97 -2.34
N THR A 73 2.86 2.82 -1.80
CA THR A 73 2.22 1.77 -2.59
C THR A 73 0.93 2.27 -3.23
N CYS A 74 0.09 3.01 -2.52
CA CYS A 74 -1.14 3.56 -3.05
C CYS A 74 -0.88 4.54 -4.21
N LEU A 75 0.11 5.43 -4.06
CA LEU A 75 0.54 6.32 -5.14
C LEU A 75 0.99 5.53 -6.38
N ILE A 76 1.81 4.51 -6.17
CA ILE A 76 2.29 3.61 -7.24
C ILE A 76 1.12 2.89 -7.91
N HIS A 77 0.22 2.30 -7.12
CA HIS A 77 -0.95 1.55 -7.57
C HIS A 77 -1.88 2.42 -8.43
N LEU A 78 -2.18 3.65 -7.97
CA LEU A 78 -3.04 4.59 -8.68
C LEU A 78 -2.40 5.14 -9.96
N ARG A 79 -1.09 5.41 -9.95
CA ARG A 79 -0.39 6.03 -11.10
C ARG A 79 -0.08 5.04 -12.20
N LEU A 80 0.39 3.85 -11.85
CA LEU A 80 0.76 2.81 -12.80
C LEU A 80 -0.41 1.89 -13.16
N ARG A 81 -1.59 2.07 -12.54
CA ARG A 81 -2.77 1.19 -12.71
C ARG A 81 -2.37 -0.28 -12.63
N LEU A 82 -1.60 -0.59 -11.60
CA LEU A 82 -1.15 -1.96 -11.32
C LEU A 82 -2.36 -2.87 -11.07
N ASN A 83 -2.24 -4.13 -11.46
CA ASN A 83 -3.18 -5.15 -11.02
C ASN A 83 -3.04 -5.33 -9.50
N ILE A 84 -4.12 -5.73 -8.83
CA ILE A 84 -4.16 -5.91 -7.37
C ILE A 84 -3.02 -6.84 -6.90
N SER A 85 -2.74 -7.93 -7.62
CA SER A 85 -1.64 -8.84 -7.30
C SER A 85 -0.27 -8.17 -7.35
N ALA A 86 0.00 -7.36 -8.37
CA ALA A 86 1.23 -6.59 -8.50
C ALA A 86 1.32 -5.51 -7.41
N ALA A 87 0.21 -4.88 -7.05
CA ALA A 87 0.16 -3.89 -5.98
C ALA A 87 0.44 -4.50 -4.59
N ILE A 88 -0.08 -5.71 -4.32
CA ILE A 88 0.21 -6.47 -3.09
C ILE A 88 1.71 -6.82 -3.02
N PHE A 89 2.29 -7.30 -4.13
CA PHE A 89 3.72 -7.61 -4.18
C PHE A 89 4.58 -6.38 -3.93
N VAL A 90 4.25 -5.25 -4.59
CA VAL A 90 4.94 -3.97 -4.37
C VAL A 90 4.80 -3.51 -2.93
N HIS A 91 3.61 -3.64 -2.33
CA HIS A 91 3.36 -3.30 -0.92
C HIS A 91 4.26 -4.10 0.02
N TYR A 92 4.34 -5.41 -0.20
CA TYR A 92 5.18 -6.31 0.58
C TYR A 92 6.67 -5.93 0.50
N VAL A 93 7.20 -5.76 -0.71
CA VAL A 93 8.61 -5.40 -0.92
C VAL A 93 8.93 -4.04 -0.31
N LEU A 94 8.06 -3.05 -0.50
CA LEU A 94 8.22 -1.73 0.10
C LEU A 94 8.17 -1.79 1.63
N THR A 95 7.28 -2.60 2.20
CA THR A 95 7.17 -2.75 3.65
C THR A 95 8.46 -3.32 4.24
N ILE A 96 9.03 -4.38 3.64
CA ILE A 96 10.30 -4.97 4.11
C ILE A 96 11.45 -3.98 3.97
N ALA A 97 11.57 -3.32 2.82
CA ALA A 97 12.62 -2.33 2.62
C ALA A 97 12.51 -1.17 3.62
N TRP A 98 11.28 -0.73 3.89
CA TRP A 98 11.00 0.34 4.84
C TRP A 98 11.31 -0.07 6.28
N THR A 99 10.95 -1.27 6.72
CA THR A 99 11.26 -1.77 8.07
C THR A 99 12.75 -1.88 8.29
N PHE A 100 13.50 -2.34 7.28
CA PHE A 100 14.96 -2.40 7.39
C PHE A 100 15.59 -1.01 7.51
N LEU A 101 15.16 -0.06 6.67
CA LEU A 101 15.68 1.30 6.71
C LEU A 101 15.33 2.01 8.03
N HIS A 102 14.11 1.80 8.54
CA HIS A 102 13.68 2.32 9.84
C HIS A 102 14.54 1.76 10.97
N ALA A 103 14.73 0.44 11.03
CA ALA A 103 15.53 -0.20 12.06
C ALA A 103 16.99 0.26 12.02
N VAL A 104 17.59 0.36 10.82
CA VAL A 104 18.94 0.93 10.65
C VAL A 104 18.99 2.36 11.21
N GLY A 105 18.06 3.22 10.81
CA GLY A 105 17.99 4.60 11.26
C GLY A 105 17.82 4.73 12.78
N LEU A 106 16.96 3.91 13.37
CA LEU A 106 16.69 3.90 14.80
C LEU A 106 17.91 3.45 15.61
N HIS A 107 18.60 2.39 15.18
CA HIS A 107 19.81 1.90 15.83
C HIS A 107 20.97 2.90 15.71
N TYR A 108 21.12 3.56 14.56
CA TYR A 108 22.09 4.67 14.40
C TYR A 108 21.78 5.84 15.33
N ALA A 109 20.53 6.30 15.37
CA ALA A 109 20.11 7.38 16.26
C ALA A 109 20.31 6.99 17.73
N THR A 110 20.00 5.75 18.11
CA THR A 110 20.21 5.25 19.47
C THR A 110 21.69 5.28 19.87
N ASN A 111 22.59 4.80 19.00
CA ASN A 111 24.04 4.86 19.26
C ASN A 111 24.57 6.29 19.38
N ALA A 112 23.99 7.23 18.63
CA ALA A 112 24.38 8.64 18.63
C ALA A 112 23.87 9.40 19.88
N TYR A 113 22.62 9.19 20.27
CA TYR A 113 21.96 9.97 21.33
C TYR A 113 22.00 9.31 22.72
N ASN A 114 22.00 7.98 22.81
CA ASN A 114 21.96 7.24 24.08
C ASN A 114 22.88 6.02 24.03
N PRO A 115 24.19 6.20 24.26
CA PRO A 115 25.11 5.08 24.30
C PRO A 115 24.77 4.12 25.44
N MET A 116 24.66 2.83 25.15
CA MET A 116 24.48 1.82 26.19
C MET A 116 25.74 1.72 27.04
N MET A 117 25.59 1.73 28.35
CA MET A 117 26.66 1.45 29.28
C MET A 117 26.52 0.04 29.84
N ARG A 118 27.53 -0.81 29.63
CA ARG A 118 27.64 -2.10 30.31
C ARG A 118 28.94 -2.11 31.09
N SER A 119 28.84 -2.30 32.41
CA SER A 119 30.00 -2.35 33.32
C SER A 119 31.00 -1.19 33.15
N GLY A 120 30.50 0.04 33.02
CA GLY A 120 31.34 1.25 32.91
C GLY A 120 31.98 1.48 31.53
N GLN A 121 31.77 0.60 30.55
CA GLN A 121 32.18 0.81 29.16
C GLN A 121 30.99 1.15 28.28
N ARG A 122 31.23 2.07 27.33
CA ARG A 122 30.31 2.38 26.24
C ARG A 122 30.29 1.19 25.28
N VAL A 123 29.09 0.65 25.05
CA VAL A 123 28.83 -0.43 24.08
C VAL A 123 27.93 0.13 22.99
N GLU A 124 28.36 -0.03 21.73
CA GLU A 124 27.56 0.34 20.57
C GLU A 124 26.73 -0.85 20.08
N MET A 125 25.50 -0.59 19.63
CA MET A 125 24.67 -1.58 18.97
C MET A 125 25.28 -1.92 17.61
N ALA A 126 25.36 -3.21 17.29
CA ALA A 126 25.65 -3.67 15.94
C ALA A 126 24.44 -3.36 15.04
N VAL A 127 24.48 -2.19 14.41
CA VAL A 127 23.34 -1.59 13.67
C VAL A 127 22.75 -2.56 12.65
N TYR A 128 23.58 -3.10 11.77
CA TYR A 128 23.10 -3.93 10.65
C TYR A 128 22.58 -5.30 11.09
N SER A 129 23.22 -5.96 12.06
CA SER A 129 22.77 -7.27 12.52
C SER A 129 21.45 -7.17 13.27
N ASN A 130 21.28 -6.13 14.11
CA ASN A 130 20.04 -5.89 14.83
C ASN A 130 18.93 -5.49 13.86
N ALA A 131 19.19 -4.55 12.95
CA ALA A 131 18.22 -4.16 11.94
C ALA A 131 17.78 -5.32 11.06
N TRP A 132 18.70 -6.23 10.70
CA TRP A 132 18.37 -7.44 9.95
C TRP A 132 17.47 -8.38 10.75
N ASN A 133 17.76 -8.60 12.03
CA ASN A 133 16.94 -9.44 12.90
C ASN A 133 15.52 -8.87 13.07
N ASP A 134 15.41 -7.57 13.32
CA ASP A 134 14.11 -6.87 13.44
C ASP A 134 13.31 -6.96 12.14
N THR A 135 14.00 -6.85 11.00
CA THR A 135 13.38 -6.98 9.67
C THR A 135 12.86 -8.39 9.40
N LEU A 136 13.61 -9.43 9.82
CA LEU A 136 13.16 -10.81 9.67
C LEU A 136 11.90 -11.08 10.50
N GLU A 137 11.83 -10.56 11.71
CA GLU A 137 10.63 -10.66 12.54
C GLU A 137 9.43 -9.93 11.90
N MET A 138 9.67 -8.72 11.38
CA MET A 138 8.64 -7.93 10.70
C MET A 138 8.25 -8.46 9.33
N ALA A 139 9.10 -9.25 8.65
CA ALA A 139 8.78 -9.83 7.35
C ALA A 139 7.56 -10.77 7.43
N GLY A 140 7.38 -11.48 8.55
CA GLY A 140 6.17 -12.27 8.80
C GLY A 140 4.91 -11.40 8.87
N TRP A 141 4.99 -10.29 9.58
CA TRP A 141 3.90 -9.31 9.68
C TRP A 141 3.63 -8.57 8.37
N ALA A 142 4.66 -8.34 7.55
CA ALA A 142 4.53 -7.73 6.24
C ALA A 142 3.60 -8.52 5.32
N ILE A 143 3.54 -9.85 5.47
CA ILE A 143 2.56 -10.70 4.74
C ILE A 143 1.13 -10.33 5.16
N ALA A 144 0.87 -10.21 6.46
CA ALA A 144 -0.44 -9.84 6.98
C ALA A 144 -0.86 -8.43 6.54
N PHE A 145 0.07 -7.47 6.54
CA PHE A 145 -0.20 -6.12 6.04
C PHE A 145 -0.48 -6.09 4.54
N ALA A 146 0.30 -6.82 3.74
CA ALA A 146 0.09 -6.92 2.30
C ALA A 146 -1.24 -7.61 1.97
N ALA A 147 -1.62 -8.65 2.72
CA ALA A 147 -2.92 -9.30 2.58
C ALA A 147 -4.07 -8.33 2.93
N THR A 148 -3.94 -7.58 4.02
CA THR A 148 -4.94 -6.56 4.43
C THR A 148 -5.09 -5.49 3.35
N TYR A 149 -3.98 -4.99 2.81
CA TYR A 149 -3.98 -4.04 1.70
C TYR A 149 -4.69 -4.63 0.46
N GLY A 150 -4.44 -5.89 0.14
CA GLY A 150 -5.12 -6.60 -0.94
C GLY A 150 -6.64 -6.68 -0.74
N VAL A 151 -7.09 -7.00 0.47
CA VAL A 151 -8.53 -7.03 0.83
C VAL A 151 -9.15 -5.64 0.67
N VAL A 152 -8.50 -4.59 1.17
CA VAL A 152 -8.99 -3.21 1.02
C VAL A 152 -9.08 -2.79 -0.46
N CYS A 153 -8.09 -3.15 -1.28
CA CYS A 153 -8.13 -2.89 -2.71
C CYS A 153 -9.29 -3.63 -3.38
N TYR A 154 -9.48 -4.91 -3.02
CA TYR A 154 -10.55 -5.73 -3.57
C TYR A 154 -11.93 -5.16 -3.22
N THR A 155 -12.17 -4.83 -1.94
CA THR A 155 -13.45 -4.27 -1.50
C THR A 155 -13.75 -2.92 -2.14
N ALA A 156 -12.74 -2.06 -2.32
CA ALA A 156 -12.89 -0.79 -3.02
C ALA A 156 -13.30 -0.97 -4.50
N VAL A 157 -12.70 -1.94 -5.20
CA VAL A 157 -13.06 -2.26 -6.58
C VAL A 157 -14.46 -2.86 -6.67
N SER A 158 -14.79 -3.81 -5.79
CA SER A 158 -16.13 -4.41 -5.73
C SER A 158 -17.23 -3.38 -5.44
N ALA A 159 -16.98 -2.43 -4.53
CA ALA A 159 -17.90 -1.33 -4.28
C ALA A 159 -18.08 -0.45 -5.53
N ALA A 160 -17.00 -0.08 -6.21
CA ALA A 160 -17.08 0.74 -7.43
C ALA A 160 -17.88 0.08 -8.57
N ILE A 161 -17.81 -1.25 -8.70
CA ILE A 161 -18.61 -2.00 -9.67
C ILE A 161 -20.09 -2.01 -9.29
N ASN A 162 -20.40 -2.15 -8.00
CA ASN A 162 -21.78 -2.20 -7.49
C ASN A 162 -22.47 -0.82 -7.48
N TYR A 163 -21.71 0.28 -7.52
CA TYR A 163 -22.22 1.65 -7.65
C TYR A 163 -22.25 2.17 -9.10
N GLY A 164 -22.19 1.29 -10.11
CA GLY A 164 -22.40 1.68 -11.51
C GLY A 164 -23.70 2.49 -11.64
N PRO A 165 -23.69 3.65 -12.33
CA PRO A 165 -24.84 4.55 -12.37
C PRO A 165 -26.05 3.79 -12.89
N CYS A 166 -27.14 3.79 -12.12
CA CYS A 166 -28.46 3.54 -12.70
C CYS A 166 -28.57 4.45 -13.93
N PRO A 167 -29.03 3.95 -15.09
CA PRO A 167 -29.28 4.82 -16.23
C PRO A 167 -30.31 5.86 -15.79
N ALA A 168 -29.84 7.10 -15.61
CA ALA A 168 -30.68 8.27 -15.50
C ALA A 168 -31.34 8.46 -16.87
N GLY A 169 -32.48 7.81 -17.06
CA GLY A 169 -33.11 7.78 -18.37
C GLY A 169 -34.22 6.75 -18.51
N ALA A 170 -35.10 6.62 -17.51
CA ALA A 170 -36.48 6.25 -17.80
C ALA A 170 -37.28 7.55 -17.78
N GLY A 171 -37.20 8.27 -18.90
CA GLY A 171 -38.12 9.37 -19.17
C GLY A 171 -39.53 8.81 -19.09
N THR A 172 -40.33 9.37 -18.18
CA THR A 172 -41.77 9.27 -18.27
C THR A 172 -42.21 10.21 -19.40
N ASP A 173 -42.03 9.74 -20.64
CA ASP A 173 -42.71 10.33 -21.79
C ASP A 173 -44.13 9.79 -21.83
N ASN A 174 -45.06 10.73 -21.89
CA ASN A 174 -46.49 10.54 -22.04
C ASN A 174 -46.84 9.59 -23.21
N SER A 175 -47.71 8.62 -22.95
CA SER A 175 -48.67 8.12 -23.95
C SER A 175 -49.71 7.22 -23.28
N GLY A 176 -50.96 7.68 -23.25
CA GLY A 176 -52.14 6.94 -22.81
C GLY A 176 -53.16 7.82 -22.13
#